data_AF-A0A653CC32-F1
#
_entry.id   AF-A0A653CC32-F1
#
_cell.length_a   1.000
_cell.length_b   1.000
_cell.length_c   1.000
_cell.angle_alpha   90.00
_cell.angle_beta   90.00
_cell.angle_gamma   90.00
#
_symmetry.space_group_name_H-M   'P 1'
#
loop_
_entity.id
_entity.type
_entity.pdbx_description
1 polymer ?
#
loop_
_entity_poly.entity_id
_entity_poly.type
_entity_poly.pdbx_seq_one_letter_code
_entity_poly.pdbx_strand_id
1 'polypeptide(L)'
;MVLLKDTIEPTLLQSLEGSPVFLHAGPFANIAHGSNSIIADKIALKLVGENGFVLTEAGFSSDIGMEKYFNIKCRASGDIPSAVVLVTTVRALKMHGGGPAVTPGAPLAKEYTEENLDLLRKGIPNVAKHISNAKKYGVPVVVAINHRT
;
A
#
# COMPACT_ATOMS: atom_id res chain seq x y z
N MET A 1 -18.61 -4.64 -26.46
CA MET A 1 -17.19 -5.00 -26.22
C MET A 1 -17.13 -6.45 -25.79
N VAL A 2 -16.94 -7.40 -26.72
CA VAL A 2 -17.05 -8.85 -26.43
C VAL A 2 -15.78 -9.43 -25.80
N LEU A 3 -14.61 -8.90 -26.18
CA LEU A 3 -13.31 -9.42 -25.73
C LEU A 3 -13.04 -9.28 -24.22
N LEU A 4 -13.68 -8.32 -23.56
CA LEU A 4 -13.52 -8.09 -22.12
C LEU A 4 -14.69 -8.61 -21.28
N LYS A 5 -15.61 -9.36 -21.90
CA LYS A 5 -16.84 -9.83 -21.24
C LYS A 5 -16.51 -10.65 -20.00
N ASP A 6 -15.62 -11.62 -20.13
CA ASP A 6 -15.29 -12.53 -19.02
C ASP A 6 -14.13 -11.96 -18.18
N THR A 7 -13.20 -11.23 -18.81
CA THR A 7 -12.06 -10.58 -18.14
C THR A 7 -12.48 -9.54 -17.09
N ILE A 8 -13.71 -9.03 -17.13
CA ILE A 8 -14.21 -8.08 -16.13
C ILE A 8 -14.53 -8.73 -14.77
N GLU A 9 -14.63 -10.05 -14.73
CA GLU A 9 -14.93 -10.81 -13.51
C GLU A 9 -13.66 -10.99 -12.65
N PRO A 10 -13.67 -10.55 -11.37
CA PRO A 10 -12.51 -10.74 -10.49
C PRO A 10 -12.15 -12.20 -10.26
N THR A 11 -10.86 -12.52 -10.28
CA THR A 11 -10.38 -13.87 -9.96
C THR A 11 -10.32 -14.07 -8.44
N LEU A 12 -11.05 -15.08 -7.94
CA LEU A 12 -11.01 -15.48 -6.53
C LEU A 12 -9.86 -16.48 -6.30
N LEU A 13 -9.03 -16.18 -5.32
CA LEU A 13 -7.90 -16.97 -4.83
C LEU A 13 -7.98 -17.09 -3.30
N GLN A 14 -6.94 -17.66 -2.70
CA GLN A 14 -6.79 -17.72 -1.24
C GLN A 14 -5.34 -17.46 -0.81
N SER A 15 -5.17 -16.96 0.41
CA SER A 15 -3.88 -16.90 1.12
C SER A 15 -3.44 -18.29 1.60
N LEU A 16 -2.22 -18.38 2.15
CA LEU A 16 -1.72 -19.63 2.76
C LEU A 16 -2.58 -20.13 3.92
N GLU A 17 -3.28 -19.22 4.61
CA GLU A 17 -4.18 -19.53 5.73
C GLU A 17 -5.65 -19.66 5.31
N GLY A 18 -5.93 -19.72 4.00
CA GLY A 18 -7.29 -19.91 3.48
C GLY A 18 -8.16 -18.65 3.43
N SER A 19 -7.65 -17.49 3.84
CA SER A 19 -8.39 -16.22 3.67
C SER A 19 -8.64 -15.92 2.19
N PRO A 20 -9.85 -15.52 1.78
CA PRO A 20 -10.18 -15.25 0.38
C PRO A 20 -9.46 -14.00 -0.15
N VAL A 21 -9.00 -14.04 -1.40
CA VAL A 21 -8.28 -12.94 -2.06
C VAL A 21 -8.87 -12.70 -3.45
N PHE A 22 -9.24 -11.47 -3.77
CA PHE A 22 -9.54 -11.08 -5.14
C PHE A 22 -8.30 -10.50 -5.81
N LEU A 23 -7.89 -11.08 -6.94
CA LEU A 23 -6.85 -10.54 -7.81
C LEU A 23 -7.49 -10.06 -9.11
N HIS A 24 -7.48 -8.74 -9.36
CA HIS A 24 -8.14 -8.19 -10.54
C HIS A 24 -7.66 -6.79 -10.94
N ALA A 25 -7.32 -6.65 -12.22
CA ALA A 25 -6.65 -5.48 -12.81
C ALA A 25 -5.28 -5.17 -12.18
N GLY A 26 -4.51 -4.27 -12.82
CA GLY A 26 -3.18 -3.88 -12.34
C GLY A 26 -2.61 -2.71 -13.14
N PRO A 27 -3.28 -1.54 -13.14
CA PRO A 27 -2.77 -0.37 -13.84
C PRO A 27 -1.51 0.15 -13.16
N PHE A 28 -0.63 0.79 -13.94
CA PHE A 28 0.54 1.45 -13.37
C PHE A 28 0.16 2.58 -12.42
N ALA A 29 0.96 2.79 -11.38
CA ALA A 29 0.75 3.87 -10.42
C ALA A 29 1.40 5.20 -10.85
N ASN A 30 2.25 5.22 -11.88
CA ASN A 30 2.85 6.47 -12.39
C ASN A 30 1.92 7.17 -13.40
N ILE A 31 1.53 6.48 -14.49
CA ILE A 31 0.67 7.00 -15.57
C ILE A 31 -0.82 6.72 -15.37
N ALA A 32 -1.18 5.90 -14.38
CA ALA A 32 -2.57 5.65 -13.97
C ALA A 32 -2.69 5.68 -12.42
N HIS A 33 -3.78 5.15 -11.87
CA HIS A 33 -4.11 5.26 -10.44
C HIS A 33 -3.52 4.16 -9.55
N GLY A 34 -2.99 3.08 -10.13
CA GLY A 34 -2.20 2.12 -9.36
C GLY A 34 -2.97 1.25 -8.38
N SER A 35 -4.23 0.90 -8.63
CA SER A 35 -5.03 0.06 -7.72
C SER A 35 -5.78 -1.02 -8.49
N ASN A 36 -6.17 -2.08 -7.78
CA ASN A 36 -7.07 -3.10 -8.30
C ASN A 36 -8.44 -2.49 -8.70
N SER A 37 -9.25 -3.26 -9.42
CA SER A 37 -10.55 -2.78 -9.91
C SER A 37 -11.52 -2.37 -8.79
N ILE A 38 -12.40 -1.40 -9.08
CA ILE A 38 -13.54 -1.05 -8.21
C ILE A 38 -14.50 -2.23 -8.04
N ILE A 39 -14.67 -3.06 -9.08
CA ILE A 39 -15.58 -4.21 -9.06
C ILE A 39 -15.17 -5.22 -7.98
N ALA A 40 -13.87 -5.54 -7.90
CA ALA A 40 -13.34 -6.44 -6.88
C ALA A 40 -13.57 -5.90 -5.46
N ASP A 41 -13.29 -4.62 -5.21
CA ASP A 41 -13.52 -4.00 -3.89
C ASP A 41 -15.02 -4.04 -3.52
N LYS A 42 -15.91 -3.72 -4.46
CA LYS A 42 -17.36 -3.73 -4.21
C LYS A 42 -17.89 -5.13 -3.92
N ILE A 43 -17.43 -6.14 -4.66
CA ILE A 43 -17.80 -7.53 -4.40
C ILE A 43 -17.29 -7.94 -3.02
N ALA A 44 -16.02 -7.65 -2.70
CA ALA A 44 -15.43 -7.95 -1.40
C ALA A 44 -16.23 -7.31 -0.25
N LEU A 45 -16.55 -6.02 -0.35
CA LEU A 45 -17.32 -5.29 0.67
C LEU A 45 -18.73 -5.87 0.88
N LYS A 46 -19.32 -6.50 -0.13
CA LYS A 46 -20.62 -7.18 -0.01
C LYS A 46 -20.51 -8.60 0.58
N LEU A 47 -19.39 -9.28 0.38
CA LEU A 47 -19.20 -10.67 0.81
C LEU A 47 -18.56 -10.82 2.19
N VAL A 48 -17.81 -9.81 2.66
CA VAL A 48 -16.94 -9.92 3.84
C VAL A 48 -17.69 -10.15 5.17
N GLY A 49 -19.00 -9.90 5.20
CA GLY A 49 -19.85 -10.07 6.38
C GLY A 49 -19.71 -8.94 7.41
N GLU A 50 -20.54 -8.96 8.46
CA GLU A 50 -20.65 -7.88 9.45
C GLU A 50 -19.36 -7.67 10.28
N ASN A 51 -18.62 -8.74 10.54
CA ASN A 51 -17.41 -8.73 11.38
C ASN A 51 -16.11 -8.78 10.57
N GLY A 52 -16.21 -8.71 9.24
CA GLY A 52 -15.07 -8.82 8.35
C GLY A 52 -14.58 -7.46 7.85
N PHE A 53 -13.39 -7.44 7.26
CA PHE A 53 -12.79 -6.25 6.67
C PHE A 53 -12.18 -6.56 5.31
N VAL A 54 -12.24 -5.58 4.42
CA VAL A 54 -11.58 -5.67 3.10
C VAL A 54 -10.27 -4.90 3.20
N LEU A 55 -9.16 -5.62 3.01
CA LEU A 55 -7.84 -5.00 2.86
C LEU A 55 -7.53 -4.85 1.36
N THR A 56 -7.14 -3.64 0.97
CA THR A 56 -6.75 -3.30 -0.42
C THR A 56 -5.56 -2.37 -0.39
N GLU A 57 -4.88 -2.22 -1.52
CA GLU A 57 -3.63 -1.46 -1.63
C GLU A 57 -3.59 -0.56 -2.87
N ALA A 58 -2.62 0.36 -2.87
CA ALA A 58 -2.29 1.18 -4.01
C ALA A 58 -0.77 1.18 -4.21
N GLY A 59 -0.33 1.12 -5.47
CA GLY A 59 1.08 1.04 -5.83
C GLY A 59 1.85 2.32 -5.54
N PHE A 60 3.17 2.18 -5.33
CA PHE A 60 4.07 3.22 -4.79
C PHE A 60 3.68 3.67 -3.37
N SER A 61 4.25 4.79 -2.92
CA SER A 61 4.04 5.37 -1.60
C SER A 61 2.79 6.25 -1.54
N SER A 62 2.48 6.76 -0.35
CA SER A 62 1.22 7.47 -0.11
C SER A 62 1.09 8.84 -0.81
N ASP A 63 2.17 9.38 -1.33
CA ASP A 63 2.23 10.58 -2.17
C ASP A 63 1.87 10.32 -3.64
N ILE A 64 1.80 9.06 -4.07
CA ILE A 64 1.35 8.68 -5.41
C ILE A 64 0.14 7.76 -5.34
N GLY A 65 0.31 6.54 -4.81
CA GLY A 65 -0.74 5.52 -4.82
C GLY A 65 -1.93 5.90 -3.97
N MET A 66 -1.68 6.21 -2.69
CA MET A 66 -2.75 6.59 -1.77
C MET A 66 -3.44 7.89 -2.21
N GLU A 67 -2.68 8.90 -2.64
CA GLU A 67 -3.23 10.15 -3.18
C GLU A 67 -4.23 9.88 -4.30
N LYS A 68 -3.84 9.07 -5.30
CA LYS A 68 -4.70 8.68 -6.42
C LYS A 68 -5.84 7.76 -5.99
N TYR A 69 -5.63 6.89 -5.01
CA TYR A 69 -6.69 6.03 -4.46
C TYR A 69 -7.83 6.90 -3.91
N PHE A 70 -7.53 7.85 -3.03
CA PHE A 70 -8.54 8.74 -2.45
C PHE A 70 -9.12 9.72 -3.49
N ASN A 71 -8.29 10.34 -4.32
CA ASN A 71 -8.76 11.41 -5.19
C ASN A 71 -9.39 10.94 -6.50
N ILE A 72 -9.07 9.73 -6.97
CA ILE A 72 -9.59 9.14 -8.21
C ILE A 72 -10.51 7.95 -7.89
N LYS A 73 -9.98 6.90 -7.26
CA LYS A 73 -10.73 5.64 -7.10
C LYS A 73 -11.92 5.79 -6.15
N CYS A 74 -11.72 6.36 -4.95
CA CYS A 74 -12.82 6.61 -4.01
C CYS A 74 -13.88 7.55 -4.59
N ARG A 75 -13.44 8.61 -5.30
CA ARG A 75 -14.37 9.53 -5.98
C ARG A 75 -15.21 8.83 -7.05
N ALA A 76 -14.59 7.93 -7.82
CA ALA A 76 -15.26 7.18 -8.87
C ALA A 76 -16.16 6.05 -8.32
N SER A 77 -15.77 5.40 -7.22
CA SER A 77 -16.51 4.28 -6.66
C SER A 77 -17.58 4.68 -5.64
N GLY A 78 -17.40 5.84 -4.99
CA GLY A 78 -18.19 6.26 -3.83
C GLY A 78 -17.77 5.59 -2.50
N ASP A 79 -16.77 4.71 -2.52
CA ASP A 79 -16.31 3.99 -1.32
C ASP A 79 -15.20 4.78 -0.62
N ILE A 80 -15.26 4.85 0.72
CA ILE A 80 -14.29 5.59 1.54
C ILE A 80 -13.60 4.62 2.52
N PRO A 81 -12.25 4.56 2.55
CA PRO A 81 -11.51 3.75 3.50
C PRO A 81 -11.86 4.08 4.96
N SER A 82 -11.98 3.07 5.81
CA SER A 82 -12.19 3.25 7.25
C SER A 82 -10.90 3.52 8.04
N ALA A 83 -9.74 3.13 7.49
CA ALA A 83 -8.42 3.38 8.06
C ALA A 83 -7.34 3.27 6.97
N VAL A 84 -6.15 3.81 7.24
CA VAL A 84 -4.96 3.66 6.39
C VAL A 84 -3.87 2.95 7.19
N VAL A 85 -3.26 1.93 6.58
CA VAL A 85 -2.05 1.28 7.10
C VAL A 85 -0.85 1.75 6.26
N LEU A 86 0.07 2.47 6.89
CA LEU A 86 1.33 2.89 6.27
C LEU A 86 2.43 1.90 6.63
N VAL A 87 2.89 1.14 5.65
CA VAL A 87 3.96 0.16 5.83
C VAL A 87 5.33 0.83 5.72
N THR A 88 6.24 0.52 6.64
CA THR A 88 7.64 0.95 6.57
C THR A 88 8.57 -0.11 7.16
N THR A 89 9.88 0.06 6.98
CA THR A 89 10.91 -0.78 7.63
C THR A 89 11.99 0.09 8.23
N VAL A 90 12.68 -0.40 9.26
CA VAL A 90 13.84 0.29 9.85
C VAL A 90 14.91 0.58 8.78
N ARG A 91 15.13 -0.35 7.84
CA ARG A 91 16.12 -0.18 6.76
C ARG A 91 15.72 0.92 5.77
N ALA A 92 14.45 0.97 5.37
CA ALA A 92 13.94 2.01 4.49
C ALA A 92 14.07 3.40 5.13
N LEU A 93 13.77 3.51 6.43
CA LEU A 93 13.96 4.76 7.16
C LEU A 93 15.44 5.16 7.19
N LYS A 94 16.37 4.25 7.51
CA LYS A 94 17.81 4.56 7.44
C LYS A 94 18.26 5.02 6.04
N MET A 95 17.70 4.44 4.98
CA MET A 95 17.98 4.87 3.60
C MET A 95 17.52 6.32 3.37
N HIS A 96 16.30 6.66 3.81
CA HIS A 96 15.81 8.04 3.78
C HIS A 96 16.58 8.99 4.70
N GLY A 97 17.31 8.46 5.69
CA GLY A 97 18.24 9.22 6.54
C GLY A 97 19.60 9.52 5.92
N GLY A 98 19.83 9.14 4.66
CA GLY A 98 21.08 9.37 3.94
C GLY A 98 22.07 8.20 3.99
N GLY A 99 21.57 6.97 4.18
CA GLY A 99 22.42 5.77 4.09
C GLY A 99 23.01 5.56 2.68
N PRO A 100 23.99 4.65 2.54
CA PRO A 100 24.66 4.37 1.25
C PRO A 100 23.68 3.96 0.14
N ALA A 101 24.00 4.27 -1.12
CA ALA A 101 23.14 3.87 -2.24
C ALA A 101 22.90 2.35 -2.27
N VAL A 102 21.64 1.96 -2.46
CA VAL A 102 21.24 0.56 -2.59
C VAL A 102 21.19 0.20 -4.07
N THR A 103 22.04 -0.74 -4.49
CA THR A 103 22.08 -1.23 -5.87
C THR A 103 21.47 -2.64 -5.94
N PRO A 104 20.53 -2.90 -6.86
CA PRO A 104 19.97 -4.24 -7.05
C PRO A 104 21.05 -5.30 -7.29
N GLY A 105 20.97 -6.42 -6.58
CA GLY A 105 21.92 -7.53 -6.69
C GLY A 105 23.22 -7.36 -5.90
N ALA A 106 23.51 -6.16 -5.36
CA ALA A 106 24.65 -5.96 -4.48
C ALA A 106 24.28 -6.27 -3.01
N PRO A 107 25.24 -6.72 -2.18
CA PRO A 107 25.04 -6.82 -0.74
C PRO A 107 24.65 -5.46 -0.14
N LEU A 108 23.76 -5.48 0.85
CA LEU A 108 23.42 -4.27 1.60
C LEU A 108 24.63 -3.80 2.41
N ALA A 109 24.81 -2.48 2.45
CA ALA A 109 25.80 -1.85 3.30
C ALA A 109 25.49 -2.12 4.80
N LYS A 110 26.54 -2.16 5.63
CA LYS A 110 26.45 -2.53 7.04
C LYS A 110 25.51 -1.62 7.83
N GLU A 111 25.41 -0.36 7.45
CA GLU A 111 24.52 0.65 8.03
C GLU A 111 23.05 0.21 8.02
N TYR A 112 22.66 -0.64 7.06
CA TYR A 112 21.32 -1.20 6.95
C TYR A 112 21.12 -2.48 7.76
N THR A 113 22.19 -3.24 8.03
CA THR A 113 22.12 -4.52 8.74
C THR A 113 22.46 -4.40 10.23
N GLU A 114 23.30 -3.45 10.60
CA GLU A 114 23.72 -3.15 11.98
C GLU A 114 22.90 -2.00 12.57
N GLU A 115 22.89 -1.85 13.88
CA GLU A 115 22.20 -0.73 14.53
C GLU A 115 22.80 0.62 14.10
N ASN A 116 21.93 1.55 13.69
CA ASN A 116 22.33 2.92 13.39
C ASN A 116 21.15 3.85 13.67
N LEU A 117 21.11 4.38 14.89
CA LEU A 117 20.02 5.22 15.37
C LEU A 117 20.03 6.61 14.72
N ASP A 118 21.19 7.09 14.27
CA ASP A 118 21.30 8.42 13.67
C ASP A 118 20.70 8.46 12.27
N LEU A 119 21.00 7.46 11.43
CA LEU A 119 20.34 7.31 10.14
C LEU A 119 18.83 7.08 10.32
N LEU A 120 18.44 6.27 11.30
CA LEU A 120 17.02 6.04 11.59
C LEU A 120 16.31 7.36 11.94
N ARG A 121 16.86 8.13 12.89
CA ARG A 121 16.31 9.44 13.29
C ARG A 121 16.20 10.41 12.12
N LYS A 122 17.22 10.48 11.26
CA LYS A 122 17.21 11.32 10.05
C LYS A 122 16.19 10.86 9.01
N GLY A 123 15.80 9.60 9.03
CA GLY A 123 14.79 9.00 8.14
C GLY A 123 13.34 9.15 8.58
N ILE A 124 13.09 9.26 9.90
CA ILE A 124 11.74 9.42 10.47
C ILE A 124 10.90 10.54 9.80
N PRO A 125 11.46 11.70 9.39
CA PRO A 125 10.70 12.73 8.68
C PRO A 125 9.96 12.23 7.43
N ASN A 126 10.45 11.18 6.75
CA ASN A 126 9.77 10.59 5.59
C ASN A 126 8.41 9.99 6.00
N VAL A 127 8.39 9.05 6.96
CA VAL A 127 7.14 8.44 7.42
C VAL A 127 6.24 9.46 8.11
N ALA A 128 6.82 10.42 8.84
CA ALA A 128 6.05 11.52 9.44
C ALA A 128 5.31 12.35 8.38
N LYS A 129 5.94 12.60 7.23
CA LYS A 129 5.29 13.30 6.12
C LYS A 129 4.15 12.49 5.51
N HIS A 130 4.35 11.19 5.31
CA HIS A 130 3.31 10.30 4.81
C HIS A 130 2.12 10.18 5.77
N ILE A 131 2.36 10.13 7.09
CA ILE A 131 1.31 10.19 8.12
C ILE A 131 0.53 11.51 8.01
N SER A 132 1.24 12.64 7.89
CA SER A 132 0.61 13.96 7.73
C SER A 132 -0.27 14.01 6.48
N ASN A 133 0.16 13.42 5.36
CA ASN A 133 -0.64 13.35 4.14
C ASN A 133 -1.89 12.48 4.33
N ALA A 134 -1.75 11.29 4.92
CA ALA A 134 -2.87 10.38 5.15
C ALA A 134 -3.94 11.00 6.08
N LYS A 135 -3.51 11.68 7.14
CA LYS A 135 -4.42 12.37 8.08
C LYS A 135 -5.28 13.46 7.43
N LYS A 136 -4.86 14.03 6.29
CA LYS A 136 -5.66 15.04 5.57
C LYS A 136 -6.97 14.48 5.01
N TYR A 137 -7.05 13.17 4.80
CA TYR A 137 -8.27 12.49 4.33
C TYR A 137 -9.26 12.17 5.46
N GLY A 138 -8.96 12.55 6.70
CA GLY A 138 -9.89 12.43 7.82
C GLY A 138 -10.07 11.00 8.36
N VAL A 139 -9.18 10.07 8.00
CA VAL A 139 -9.22 8.67 8.43
C VAL A 139 -8.11 8.33 9.43
N PRO A 140 -8.35 7.38 10.36
CA PRO A 140 -7.31 6.86 11.23
C PRO A 140 -6.11 6.31 10.45
N VAL A 141 -4.90 6.52 10.97
CA VAL A 141 -3.65 6.08 10.34
C VAL A 141 -2.87 5.22 11.33
N VAL A 142 -2.53 4.01 10.92
CA VAL A 142 -1.68 3.07 11.67
C VAL A 142 -0.39 2.86 10.89
N VAL A 143 0.76 2.90 11.58
CA VAL A 143 2.06 2.59 10.97
C VAL A 143 2.39 1.13 11.25
N ALA A 144 2.57 0.34 10.19
CA ALA A 144 3.03 -1.04 10.28
C ALA A 144 4.53 -1.09 10.01
N ILE A 145 5.32 -1.42 11.03
CA ILE A 145 6.76 -1.63 10.88
C ILE A 145 6.98 -3.10 10.54
N ASN A 146 7.30 -3.39 9.28
CA ASN A 146 7.60 -4.75 8.87
C ASN A 146 8.97 -5.15 9.42
N HIS A 147 8.96 -6.11 10.33
CA HIS A 147 10.14 -6.59 11.03
C HIS A 147 11.05 -7.38 10.11
N ARG A 148 12.36 -7.21 10.29
CA ARG A 148 13.38 -7.94 9.55
C ARG A 148 14.51 -8.26 10.53
N THR A 149 14.83 -9.55 10.64
CA THR A 149 16.02 -10.04 11.34
C THR A 149 17.30 -9.80 10.55
#